data_AF-A0A1M2V4I3-F1
#
_entry.id   AF-A0A1M2V4I3-F1
#
_cell.length_a   1.000
_cell.length_b   1.000
_cell.length_c   1.000
_cell.angle_alpha   90.00
_cell.angle_beta   90.00
_cell.angle_gamma   90.00
#
_symmetry.space_group_name_H-M   'P 1'
#
loop_
_entity.id
_entity.type
_entity.pdbx_description
1 polymer ?
#
loop_
_entity_poly.entity_id
_entity_poly.type
_entity_poly.pdbx_seq_one_letter_code
_entity_poly.pdbx_strand_id
1 'polypeptide(L)'
;MATPQYADTNPWQHVAKTYAWMLEQQFARMAEENDETVQWIHQQQARDAVREQAAYRIVASGHRGRHAAEDVHYGDPYAAMEESARRRRRWQREAEMMLEEEMQRLQAYRRESERHREAFEKRRLEEEQARARWEREREALRIRRQDAEREAQSEYESRWAELSSTSESLGFCDIPWPTFARPRSLDDVTTAKVTRFVLSPLHPGETRREKVRNALRRWHPDRFGRVLARVDAEDREMVEEGVGIVVRCLNSLLERESQ
;
A
#
# COMPACT_ATOMS: atom_id res chain seq x y z
N MET A 1 -14.60 42.51 5.46
CA MET A 1 -13.56 41.51 5.17
C MET A 1 -13.84 40.26 6.00
N ALA A 2 -14.26 39.16 5.36
CA ALA A 2 -13.97 37.77 5.72
C ALA A 2 -14.74 36.85 4.75
N THR A 3 -14.01 35.93 4.14
CA THR A 3 -14.35 35.00 3.05
C THR A 3 -15.27 33.85 3.47
N PRO A 4 -16.15 33.31 2.58
CA PRO A 4 -16.83 32.06 2.83
C PRO A 4 -15.92 30.86 2.48
N GLN A 5 -15.88 29.89 3.40
CA GLN A 5 -15.15 28.63 3.29
C GLN A 5 -15.77 27.75 2.20
N TYR A 6 -14.99 27.37 1.20
CA TYR A 6 -15.33 26.30 0.26
C TYR A 6 -15.16 24.96 0.96
N ALA A 7 -16.27 24.27 1.24
CA ALA A 7 -16.26 22.87 1.65
C ALA A 7 -15.92 22.01 0.42
N ASP A 8 -14.68 21.53 0.38
CA ASP A 8 -14.16 20.64 -0.66
C ASP A 8 -14.87 19.28 -0.53
N THR A 9 -15.98 19.13 -1.26
CA THR A 9 -16.77 17.90 -1.24
C THR A 9 -16.18 16.95 -2.27
N ASN A 10 -15.49 15.92 -1.79
CA ASN A 10 -14.76 14.96 -2.62
C ASN A 10 -15.67 14.38 -3.71
N PRO A 11 -15.37 14.58 -5.01
CA PRO A 11 -16.25 14.19 -6.12
C PRO A 11 -16.60 12.70 -6.13
N TRP A 12 -15.73 11.85 -5.58
CA TRP A 12 -15.96 10.41 -5.46
C TRP A 12 -17.07 10.05 -4.47
N GLN A 13 -17.30 10.86 -3.43
CA GLN A 13 -18.40 10.65 -2.49
C GLN A 13 -19.75 10.98 -3.13
N HIS A 14 -19.80 12.02 -3.97
CA HIS A 14 -21.00 12.36 -4.73
C HIS A 14 -21.35 11.24 -5.70
N VAL A 15 -20.35 10.72 -6.43
CA VAL A 15 -20.51 9.59 -7.36
C VAL A 15 -20.99 8.34 -6.63
N ALA A 16 -20.35 7.96 -5.52
CA ALA A 16 -20.76 6.79 -4.71
C ALA A 16 -22.19 6.92 -4.19
N LYS A 17 -22.60 8.12 -3.76
CA LYS A 17 -23.97 8.39 -3.29
C LYS A 17 -25.00 8.28 -4.42
N THR A 18 -24.68 8.78 -5.62
CA THR A 18 -25.56 8.62 -6.80
C THR A 18 -25.69 7.17 -7.25
N TYR A 19 -24.60 6.38 -7.19
CA TYR A 19 -24.67 4.95 -7.50
C TYR A 19 -25.47 4.17 -6.44
N ALA A 20 -25.31 4.49 -5.16
CA ALA A 20 -26.09 3.87 -4.09
C ALA A 20 -27.60 4.12 -4.26
N TRP A 21 -27.99 5.38 -4.52
CA TRP A 21 -29.40 5.72 -4.76
C TRP A 21 -29.97 5.06 -6.02
N MET A 22 -29.19 4.96 -7.09
CA MET A 22 -29.63 4.31 -8.33
C MET A 22 -29.84 2.80 -8.13
N LEU A 23 -28.97 2.14 -7.35
CA LEU A 23 -29.11 0.73 -7.00
C LEU A 23 -30.31 0.50 -6.07
N GLU A 24 -30.52 1.35 -5.07
CA GLU A 24 -31.70 1.27 -4.20
C GLU A 24 -33.01 1.40 -5.00
N GLN A 25 -33.07 2.31 -5.97
CA GLN A 25 -34.21 2.44 -6.88
C GLN A 25 -34.42 1.19 -7.76
N GLN A 26 -33.34 0.60 -8.26
CA GLN A 26 -33.42 -0.63 -9.04
C GLN A 26 -33.90 -1.81 -8.19
N PHE A 27 -33.46 -1.93 -6.94
CA PHE A 27 -33.92 -2.98 -6.03
C PHE A 27 -35.39 -2.81 -5.63
N ALA A 28 -35.84 -1.58 -5.37
CA ALA A 28 -37.23 -1.30 -5.05
C ALA A 28 -38.16 -1.69 -6.21
N ARG A 29 -37.77 -1.35 -7.44
CA ARG A 29 -38.52 -1.72 -8.64
C ARG A 29 -38.55 -3.24 -8.87
N MET A 30 -37.40 -3.92 -8.71
CA MET A 30 -37.36 -5.39 -8.82
C MET A 30 -38.20 -6.08 -7.74
N ALA A 31 -38.32 -5.50 -6.54
CA ALA A 31 -39.17 -6.02 -5.48
C ALA A 31 -40.67 -5.87 -5.82
N GLU A 32 -41.07 -4.73 -6.38
CA GLU A 32 -42.45 -4.48 -6.81
C GLU A 32 -42.87 -5.40 -7.97
N GLU A 33 -42.02 -5.56 -8.99
CA GLU A 33 -42.26 -6.49 -10.11
C GLU A 33 -42.34 -7.96 -9.63
N ASN A 34 -41.58 -8.33 -8.61
CA ASN A 34 -41.63 -9.65 -7.99
C ASN A 34 -42.92 -9.85 -7.16
N ASP A 35 -43.38 -8.84 -6.43
CA ASP A 35 -44.65 -8.88 -5.70
C ASP A 35 -45.85 -9.00 -6.64
N GLU A 36 -45.85 -8.29 -7.77
CA GLU A 36 -46.87 -8.44 -8.82
C GLU A 36 -46.89 -9.86 -9.40
N THR A 37 -45.71 -10.43 -9.64
CA THR A 37 -45.57 -11.80 -10.14
C THR A 37 -46.11 -12.82 -9.13
N VAL A 38 -45.79 -12.65 -7.85
CA VAL A 38 -46.30 -13.50 -6.75
C VAL A 38 -47.81 -13.36 -6.60
N GLN A 39 -48.35 -12.14 -6.65
CA GLN A 39 -49.80 -11.90 -6.60
C GLN A 39 -50.54 -12.52 -7.79
N TRP A 40 -49.96 -12.42 -8.99
CA TRP A 40 -50.51 -13.05 -10.18
C TRP A 40 -50.56 -14.58 -10.07
N ILE A 41 -49.49 -15.21 -9.53
CA ILE A 41 -49.45 -16.65 -9.26
C ILE A 41 -50.55 -17.04 -8.25
N HIS A 42 -50.72 -16.29 -7.16
CA HIS A 42 -51.77 -16.56 -6.18
C HIS A 42 -53.18 -16.39 -6.76
N GLN A 43 -53.40 -15.39 -7.62
CA GLN A 43 -54.67 -15.21 -8.33
C GLN A 43 -54.98 -16.36 -9.29
N GLN A 44 -53.98 -16.86 -10.02
CA GLN A 44 -54.15 -18.04 -10.88
C GLN A 44 -54.49 -19.28 -10.07
N GLN A 45 -53.78 -19.54 -8.98
CA GLN A 45 -54.08 -20.66 -8.09
C GLN A 45 -55.49 -20.59 -7.49
N ALA A 46 -55.97 -19.39 -7.13
CA ALA A 46 -57.34 -19.21 -6.63
C ALA A 46 -58.40 -19.47 -7.71
N ARG A 47 -58.17 -19.04 -8.96
CA ARG A 47 -59.08 -19.30 -10.09
C ARG A 47 -59.14 -20.79 -10.43
N ASP A 48 -58.00 -21.46 -10.40
CA ASP A 48 -57.92 -22.90 -10.62
C ASP A 48 -58.58 -23.69 -9.49
N ALA A 49 -58.40 -23.28 -8.22
CA ALA A 49 -59.08 -23.89 -7.08
C ALA A 49 -60.62 -23.75 -7.15
N VAL A 50 -61.13 -22.61 -7.62
CA VAL A 50 -62.58 -22.41 -7.84
C VAL A 50 -63.09 -23.27 -8.99
N ARG A 51 -62.32 -23.39 -10.07
CA ARG A 51 -62.65 -24.27 -11.22
C ARG A 51 -62.65 -25.74 -10.79
N GLU A 52 -61.71 -26.13 -9.96
CA GLU A 52 -61.60 -27.49 -9.40
C GLU A 52 -62.73 -27.78 -8.41
N GLN A 53 -63.11 -26.83 -7.54
CA GLN A 53 -64.29 -26.93 -6.67
C GLN A 53 -65.61 -26.98 -7.46
N ALA A 54 -65.72 -26.23 -8.56
CA ALA A 54 -66.89 -26.28 -9.43
C ALA A 54 -67.00 -27.63 -10.14
N ALA A 55 -65.88 -28.16 -10.65
CA ALA A 55 -65.81 -29.51 -11.23
C ALA A 55 -66.17 -30.58 -10.17
N TYR A 56 -65.66 -30.45 -8.94
CA TYR A 56 -66.00 -31.34 -7.83
C TYR A 56 -67.48 -31.23 -7.43
N ARG A 57 -68.10 -30.04 -7.42
CA ARG A 57 -69.54 -29.88 -7.15
C ARG A 57 -70.41 -30.52 -8.24
N ILE A 58 -70.02 -30.37 -9.51
CA ILE A 58 -70.72 -30.98 -10.65
C ILE A 58 -70.65 -32.51 -10.58
N VAL A 59 -69.50 -33.06 -10.16
CA VAL A 59 -69.31 -34.50 -9.94
C VAL A 59 -70.03 -35.01 -8.68
N ALA A 60 -70.07 -34.21 -7.60
CA ALA A 60 -70.71 -34.57 -6.33
C ALA A 60 -72.25 -34.45 -6.35
N SER A 61 -72.82 -33.60 -7.22
CA SER A 61 -74.27 -33.39 -7.34
C SER A 61 -74.97 -34.47 -8.18
N GLY A 62 -74.80 -35.73 -7.79
CA GLY A 62 -75.38 -36.88 -8.47
C GLY A 62 -76.83 -36.68 -8.94
N HIS A 63 -77.07 -36.97 -10.22
CA HIS A 63 -78.38 -37.26 -10.83
C HIS A 63 -79.48 -36.19 -10.75
N ARG A 64 -79.18 -34.91 -10.99
CA ARG A 64 -80.24 -33.94 -11.34
C ARG A 64 -79.87 -32.85 -12.37
N GLY A 65 -78.92 -33.14 -13.26
CA GLY A 65 -78.49 -32.22 -14.33
C GLY A 65 -78.13 -32.92 -15.65
N ARG A 66 -78.70 -34.10 -15.94
CA ARG A 66 -78.36 -34.93 -17.12
C ARG A 66 -79.13 -34.54 -18.39
N HIS A 67 -79.40 -33.25 -18.62
CA HIS A 67 -80.08 -32.81 -19.85
C HIS A 67 -79.57 -31.50 -20.46
N ALA A 68 -78.39 -31.02 -20.08
CA ALA A 68 -77.76 -29.85 -20.72
C ALA A 68 -76.25 -30.03 -20.99
N ALA A 69 -75.80 -31.28 -21.11
CA ALA A 69 -74.39 -31.59 -21.37
C ALA A 69 -74.24 -32.80 -22.33
N GLU A 70 -75.15 -32.94 -23.28
CA GLU A 70 -74.95 -33.78 -24.46
C GLU A 70 -74.35 -32.92 -25.57
N ASP A 71 -73.08 -32.52 -25.38
CA ASP A 71 -72.11 -32.22 -26.46
C ASP A 71 -70.74 -31.86 -25.86
N VAL A 72 -70.24 -32.69 -24.95
CA VAL A 72 -68.82 -32.64 -24.56
C VAL A 72 -68.28 -34.06 -24.63
N HIS A 73 -67.48 -34.28 -25.67
CA HIS A 73 -66.60 -35.43 -25.90
C HIS A 73 -66.18 -36.11 -24.58
N TYR A 74 -66.46 -37.41 -24.45
CA TYR A 74 -65.91 -38.27 -23.39
C TYR A 74 -64.38 -38.35 -23.55
N GLY A 75 -63.66 -37.35 -23.05
CA GLY A 75 -62.28 -37.54 -22.62
C GLY A 75 -62.31 -38.33 -21.33
N ASP A 76 -61.61 -39.46 -21.28
CA ASP A 76 -61.49 -40.28 -20.07
C ASP A 76 -60.98 -39.39 -18.91
N PRO A 77 -61.79 -39.11 -17.87
CA PRO A 77 -61.40 -38.26 -16.75
C PRO A 77 -60.17 -38.80 -16.02
N TYR A 78 -59.95 -40.12 -16.05
CA TYR A 78 -58.76 -40.74 -15.50
C TYR A 78 -57.53 -40.47 -16.35
N ALA A 79 -57.64 -40.53 -17.69
CA ALA A 79 -56.56 -40.13 -18.58
C ALA A 79 -56.16 -38.66 -18.40
N ALA A 80 -57.13 -37.75 -18.21
CA ALA A 80 -56.87 -36.34 -17.93
C ALA A 80 -56.19 -36.13 -16.55
N MET A 81 -56.59 -36.90 -15.54
CA MET A 81 -55.98 -36.87 -14.20
C MET A 81 -54.56 -37.44 -14.21
N GLU A 82 -54.32 -38.52 -14.94
CA GLU A 82 -53.00 -39.15 -15.09
C GLU A 82 -52.04 -38.26 -15.87
N GLU A 83 -52.50 -37.61 -16.94
CA GLU A 83 -51.70 -36.66 -17.70
C GLU A 83 -51.35 -35.42 -16.87
N SER A 84 -52.28 -34.94 -16.04
CA SER A 84 -52.04 -33.86 -15.07
C SER A 84 -51.02 -34.27 -14.01
N ALA A 85 -51.09 -35.51 -13.51
CA ALA A 85 -50.10 -36.05 -12.58
C ALA A 85 -48.70 -36.18 -13.23
N ARG A 86 -48.62 -36.60 -14.50
CA ARG A 86 -47.37 -36.65 -15.28
C ARG A 86 -46.78 -35.25 -15.49
N ARG A 87 -47.62 -34.26 -15.80
CA ARG A 87 -47.22 -32.85 -15.89
C ARG A 87 -46.68 -32.32 -14.57
N ARG A 88 -47.37 -32.59 -13.45
CA ARG A 88 -46.89 -32.21 -12.11
C ARG A 88 -45.54 -32.86 -11.77
N ARG A 89 -45.34 -34.15 -12.08
CA ARG A 89 -44.04 -34.82 -11.86
C ARG A 89 -42.92 -34.28 -12.75
N ARG A 90 -43.22 -33.89 -13.99
CA ARG A 90 -42.24 -33.22 -14.86
C ARG A 90 -41.87 -31.85 -14.29
N TRP A 91 -42.87 -31.05 -13.94
CA TRP A 91 -42.67 -29.73 -13.34
C TRP A 91 -41.90 -29.81 -12.01
N GLN A 92 -42.17 -30.80 -11.15
CA GLN A 92 -41.42 -31.03 -9.91
C GLN A 92 -39.96 -31.36 -10.18
N ARG A 93 -39.66 -32.26 -11.13
CA ARG A 93 -38.28 -32.59 -11.50
C ARG A 93 -37.55 -31.41 -12.13
N GLU A 94 -38.22 -30.66 -12.99
CA GLU A 94 -37.67 -29.44 -13.59
C GLU A 94 -37.39 -28.39 -12.50
N ALA A 95 -38.29 -28.22 -11.53
CA ALA A 95 -38.09 -27.32 -10.39
C ALA A 95 -36.93 -27.78 -9.49
N GLU A 96 -36.80 -29.08 -9.23
CA GLU A 96 -35.68 -29.65 -8.47
C GLU A 96 -34.34 -29.44 -9.20
N MET A 97 -34.27 -29.72 -10.51
CA MET A 97 -33.06 -29.47 -11.31
C MET A 97 -32.68 -27.98 -11.31
N MET A 98 -33.65 -27.08 -11.46
CA MET A 98 -33.40 -25.63 -11.39
C MET A 98 -32.86 -25.20 -10.02
N LEU A 99 -33.41 -25.74 -8.93
CA LEU A 99 -32.92 -25.46 -7.57
C LEU A 99 -31.50 -26.01 -7.35
N GLU A 100 -31.21 -27.21 -7.85
CA GLU A 100 -29.88 -27.81 -7.79
C GLU A 100 -28.86 -27.01 -8.61
N GLU A 101 -29.22 -26.59 -9.83
CA GLU A 101 -28.38 -25.74 -10.67
C GLU A 101 -28.11 -24.38 -10.02
N GLU A 102 -29.13 -23.73 -9.46
CA GLU A 102 -28.96 -22.46 -8.73
C GLU A 102 -28.11 -22.64 -7.47
N MET A 103 -28.28 -23.73 -6.73
CA MET A 103 -27.45 -24.04 -5.57
C MET A 103 -25.99 -24.28 -5.99
N GLN A 104 -25.74 -24.96 -7.11
CA GLN A 104 -24.39 -25.14 -7.65
C GLN A 104 -23.78 -23.81 -8.10
N ARG A 105 -24.55 -22.93 -8.76
CA ARG A 105 -24.10 -21.58 -9.15
C ARG A 105 -23.73 -20.75 -7.93
N LEU A 106 -24.57 -20.73 -6.90
CA LEU A 106 -24.31 -20.01 -5.65
C LEU A 106 -23.08 -20.58 -4.91
N GLN A 107 -22.91 -21.89 -4.89
CA GLN A 107 -21.72 -22.52 -4.30
C GLN A 107 -20.45 -22.19 -5.08
N ALA A 108 -20.50 -22.20 -6.41
CA ALA A 108 -19.38 -21.80 -7.27
C ALA A 108 -19.00 -20.33 -7.03
N TYR A 109 -20.00 -19.45 -7.01
CA TYR A 109 -19.81 -18.03 -6.73
C TYR A 109 -19.20 -17.78 -5.34
N ARG A 110 -19.67 -18.49 -4.30
CA ARG A 110 -19.08 -18.40 -2.95
C ARG A 110 -17.61 -18.82 -2.94
N ARG A 111 -17.28 -19.96 -3.57
CA ARG A 111 -15.90 -20.45 -3.67
C ARG A 111 -15.00 -19.49 -4.43
N GLU A 112 -15.50 -18.91 -5.51
CA GLU A 112 -14.76 -17.91 -6.30
C GLU A 112 -14.53 -16.63 -5.49
N SER A 113 -15.56 -16.15 -4.78
CA SER A 113 -15.44 -14.99 -3.91
C SER A 113 -14.46 -15.24 -2.75
N GLU A 114 -14.45 -16.44 -2.16
CA GLU A 114 -13.49 -16.82 -1.12
C GLU A 114 -12.06 -16.84 -1.67
N ARG A 115 -11.84 -17.46 -2.84
CA ARG A 115 -10.54 -17.46 -3.51
C ARG A 115 -10.04 -16.04 -3.79
N HIS A 116 -10.91 -15.15 -4.25
CA HIS A 116 -10.54 -13.76 -4.50
C HIS A 116 -10.17 -13.03 -3.19
N ARG A 117 -10.90 -13.27 -2.10
CA ARG A 117 -10.59 -12.72 -0.77
C ARG A 117 -9.26 -13.23 -0.25
N GLU A 118 -9.02 -14.53 -0.32
CA GLU A 118 -7.76 -15.16 0.09
C GLU A 118 -6.57 -14.65 -0.73
N ALA A 119 -6.73 -14.53 -2.05
CA ALA A 119 -5.70 -13.98 -2.93
C ALA A 119 -5.39 -12.51 -2.59
N PHE A 120 -6.42 -11.71 -2.30
CA PHE A 120 -6.26 -10.33 -1.89
C PHE A 120 -5.54 -10.21 -0.54
N GLU A 121 -5.95 -10.98 0.47
CA GLU A 121 -5.30 -10.99 1.79
C GLU A 121 -3.85 -11.47 1.71
N LYS A 122 -3.59 -12.52 0.92
CA LYS A 122 -2.23 -13.03 0.70
C LYS A 122 -1.34 -11.95 0.06
N ARG A 123 -1.82 -11.29 -1.00
CA ARG A 123 -1.08 -10.20 -1.66
C ARG A 123 -0.83 -9.05 -0.69
N ARG A 124 -1.83 -8.67 0.11
CA ARG A 124 -1.70 -7.61 1.11
C ARG A 124 -0.61 -7.94 2.13
N LEU A 125 -0.59 -9.16 2.65
CA LEU A 125 0.42 -9.62 3.61
C LEU A 125 1.83 -9.67 2.97
N GLU A 126 1.95 -10.14 1.73
CA GLU A 126 3.21 -10.15 1.00
C GLU A 126 3.77 -8.74 0.77
N GLU A 127 2.91 -7.78 0.39
CA GLU A 127 3.30 -6.39 0.23
C GLU A 127 3.70 -5.73 1.56
N GLU A 128 2.99 -6.02 2.65
CA GLU A 128 3.35 -5.53 3.99
C GLU A 128 4.68 -6.09 4.45
N GLN A 129 4.91 -7.39 4.27
CA GLN A 129 6.20 -8.00 4.58
C GLN A 129 7.33 -7.45 3.69
N ALA A 130 7.06 -7.19 2.41
CA ALA A 130 8.04 -6.57 1.51
C ALA A 130 8.39 -5.14 1.96
N ARG A 131 7.38 -4.34 2.34
CA ARG A 131 7.57 -3.01 2.93
C ARG A 131 8.39 -3.08 4.22
N ALA A 132 8.04 -3.98 5.13
CA ALA A 132 8.77 -4.17 6.38
C ALA A 132 10.23 -4.62 6.16
N ARG A 133 10.49 -5.51 5.19
CA ARG A 133 11.86 -5.89 4.81
C ARG A 133 12.66 -4.71 4.27
N TRP A 134 12.08 -3.95 3.36
CA TRP A 134 12.70 -2.75 2.78
C TRP A 134 13.02 -1.70 3.84
N GLU A 135 12.11 -1.45 4.78
CA GLU A 135 12.34 -0.53 5.90
C GLU A 135 13.47 -1.00 6.81
N ARG A 136 13.50 -2.28 7.17
CA ARG A 136 14.59 -2.87 7.97
C ARG A 136 15.93 -2.75 7.28
N GLU A 137 15.99 -3.05 5.99
CA GLU A 137 17.22 -2.95 5.20
C GLU A 137 17.73 -1.50 5.12
N ARG A 138 16.82 -0.54 4.91
CA ARG A 138 17.15 0.89 4.92
C ARG A 138 17.67 1.35 6.27
N GLU A 139 17.02 0.95 7.36
CA GLU A 139 17.48 1.31 8.70
C GLU A 139 18.83 0.64 9.04
N ALA A 140 19.01 -0.63 8.66
CA ALA A 140 20.28 -1.33 8.84
C ALA A 140 21.41 -0.65 8.06
N LEU A 141 21.16 -0.20 6.83
CA LEU A 141 22.14 0.56 6.04
C LEU A 141 22.44 1.92 6.70
N ARG A 142 21.43 2.58 7.27
CA ARG A 142 21.60 3.85 7.99
C ARG A 142 22.48 3.67 9.23
N ILE A 143 22.20 2.64 10.04
CA ILE A 143 22.98 2.30 11.24
C ILE A 143 24.41 1.97 10.84
N ARG A 144 24.61 1.06 9.88
CA ARG A 144 25.96 0.68 9.40
C ARG A 144 26.76 1.88 8.91
N ARG A 145 26.11 2.82 8.20
CA ARG A 145 26.75 4.06 7.76
C ARG A 145 27.13 4.93 8.95
N GLN A 146 26.25 5.11 9.95
CA GLN A 146 26.55 5.89 11.15
C GLN A 146 27.71 5.28 11.95
N ASP A 147 27.75 3.96 12.07
CA ASP A 147 28.83 3.26 12.78
C ASP A 147 30.17 3.42 12.05
N ALA A 148 30.19 3.30 10.72
CA ALA A 148 31.39 3.58 9.93
C ALA A 148 31.83 5.05 10.03
N GLU A 149 30.89 6.00 10.08
CA GLU A 149 31.20 7.42 10.28
C GLU A 149 31.80 7.67 11.68
N ARG A 150 31.33 6.95 12.72
CA ARG A 150 31.88 7.01 14.10
C ARG A 150 33.29 6.44 14.19
N GLU A 151 33.52 5.28 13.57
CA GLU A 151 34.82 4.62 13.55
C GLU A 151 35.87 5.51 12.88
N ALA A 152 35.55 6.03 11.69
CA ALA A 152 36.44 6.95 10.97
C ALA A 152 36.75 8.23 11.76
N GLN A 153 35.79 8.72 12.55
CA GLN A 153 36.03 9.87 13.43
C GLN A 153 36.95 9.52 14.61
N SER A 154 36.74 8.35 15.25
CA SER A 154 37.63 7.88 16.31
C SER A 154 39.05 7.72 15.79
N GLU A 155 39.23 7.14 14.59
CA GLU A 155 40.54 7.01 13.95
C GLU A 155 41.18 8.38 13.67
N TYR A 156 40.39 9.34 13.18
CA TYR A 156 40.85 10.71 12.95
C TYR A 156 41.36 11.36 14.25
N GLU A 157 40.61 11.24 15.35
CA GLU A 157 41.00 11.79 16.65
C GLU A 157 42.25 11.10 17.22
N SER A 158 42.33 9.77 17.14
CA SER A 158 43.51 9.00 17.54
C SER A 158 44.76 9.42 16.78
N ARG A 159 44.68 9.59 15.45
CA ARG A 159 45.82 10.03 14.65
C ARG A 159 46.24 11.47 14.97
N TRP A 160 45.29 12.36 15.22
CA TRP A 160 45.63 13.71 15.69
C TRP A 160 46.37 13.70 17.03
N ALA A 161 46.03 12.77 17.92
CA ALA A 161 46.75 12.57 19.18
C ALA A 161 48.15 12.00 18.94
N GLU A 162 48.30 10.99 18.07
CA GLU A 162 49.59 10.39 17.69
C GLU A 162 50.54 11.39 17.01
N LEU A 163 50.01 12.25 16.13
CA LEU A 163 50.78 13.32 15.50
C LEU A 163 51.31 14.33 16.51
N SER A 164 50.58 14.54 17.61
CA SER A 164 50.96 15.48 18.67
C SER A 164 52.02 14.89 19.61
N SER A 165 52.12 13.55 19.73
CA SER A 165 53.06 12.85 20.60
C SER A 165 54.36 12.44 19.90
N THR A 166 54.29 12.11 18.61
CA THR A 166 55.41 11.57 17.84
C THR A 166 56.11 12.68 17.07
N SER A 167 57.44 12.61 16.90
CA SER A 167 58.24 13.57 16.10
C SER A 167 58.80 12.99 14.79
N GLU A 168 58.29 11.84 14.36
CA GLU A 168 58.71 11.16 13.12
C GLU A 168 58.30 11.95 11.86
N SER A 169 58.98 11.65 10.74
CA SER A 169 58.67 12.16 9.40
C SER A 169 57.30 11.68 8.95
N LEU A 170 56.56 12.54 8.27
CA LEU A 170 55.17 12.30 7.90
C LEU A 170 55.01 12.32 6.39
N GLY A 171 54.32 11.33 5.84
CA GLY A 171 53.83 11.36 4.47
C GLY A 171 52.43 11.96 4.37
N PHE A 172 51.96 12.19 3.15
CA PHE A 172 50.61 12.71 2.87
C PHE A 172 49.50 11.85 3.47
N CYS A 173 49.67 10.52 3.44
CA CYS A 173 48.69 9.59 3.98
C CYS A 173 48.61 9.67 5.51
N ASP A 174 49.69 10.03 6.20
CA ASP A 174 49.77 10.05 7.67
C ASP A 174 49.04 11.24 8.28
N ILE A 175 48.75 12.24 7.45
CA ILE A 175 47.95 13.39 7.85
C ILE A 175 46.49 12.94 8.00
N PRO A 176 45.86 13.21 9.16
CA PRO A 176 44.46 12.90 9.43
C PRO A 176 43.57 13.92 8.72
N TRP A 177 43.39 13.76 7.42
CA TRP A 177 42.48 14.57 6.61
C TRP A 177 41.04 14.47 7.12
N PRO A 178 40.23 15.54 7.03
CA PRO A 178 38.85 15.54 7.53
C PRO A 178 37.93 14.85 6.52
N THR A 179 38.13 13.55 6.31
CA THR A 179 37.40 12.70 5.37
C THR A 179 37.16 11.32 5.99
N PHE A 180 36.01 10.69 5.70
CA PHE A 180 35.67 9.36 6.23
C PHE A 180 36.53 8.21 5.67
N ALA A 181 37.23 8.45 4.56
CA ALA A 181 38.19 7.52 3.99
C ALA A 181 39.55 8.21 3.93
N ARG A 182 40.62 7.44 4.16
CA ARG A 182 41.99 7.94 4.04
C ARG A 182 42.26 8.32 2.59
N PRO A 183 42.52 9.61 2.29
CA PRO A 183 42.83 10.03 0.93
C PRO A 183 44.21 9.49 0.57
N ARG A 184 44.37 9.03 -0.68
CA ARG A 184 45.66 8.59 -1.22
C ARG A 184 46.28 9.64 -2.15
N SER A 185 45.49 10.65 -2.50
CA SER A 185 45.84 11.71 -3.44
C SER A 185 45.09 12.99 -3.09
N LEU A 186 45.52 14.11 -3.68
CA LEU A 186 44.84 15.40 -3.56
C LEU A 186 43.39 15.37 -4.04
N ASP A 187 43.09 14.63 -5.10
CA ASP A 187 41.75 14.53 -5.67
C ASP A 187 40.75 13.91 -4.68
N ASP A 188 41.24 13.18 -3.68
CA ASP A 188 40.40 12.64 -2.64
C ASP A 188 39.97 13.69 -1.60
N VAL A 189 40.69 14.80 -1.48
CA VAL A 189 40.42 15.90 -0.53
C VAL A 189 39.52 16.93 -1.21
N THR A 190 38.23 16.59 -1.34
CA THR A 190 37.24 17.49 -1.95
C THR A 190 36.43 18.26 -0.91
N THR A 191 36.00 19.48 -1.25
CA THR A 191 35.11 20.32 -0.44
C THR A 191 33.88 19.55 0.07
N ALA A 192 33.28 18.70 -0.78
CA ALA A 192 32.11 17.90 -0.43
C ALA A 192 32.41 16.86 0.66
N LYS A 193 33.53 16.13 0.55
CA LYS A 193 33.94 15.14 1.56
C LYS A 193 34.29 15.82 2.88
N VAL A 194 35.02 16.94 2.84
CA VAL A 194 35.39 17.75 4.02
C VAL A 194 34.15 18.29 4.72
N THR A 195 33.20 18.86 3.96
CA THR A 195 31.94 19.39 4.50
C THR A 195 31.14 18.31 5.19
N ARG A 196 31.00 17.14 4.56
CA ARG A 196 30.26 16.00 5.11
C ARG A 196 30.88 15.50 6.42
N PHE A 197 32.20 15.49 6.52
CA PHE A 197 32.90 15.08 7.72
C PHE A 197 32.73 16.10 8.87
N VAL A 198 33.02 17.38 8.61
CA VAL A 198 33.00 18.44 9.64
C VAL A 198 31.58 18.70 10.16
N LEU A 199 30.57 18.62 9.28
CA LEU A 199 29.17 18.83 9.66
C LEU A 199 28.47 17.55 10.13
N SER A 200 29.19 16.44 10.29
CA SER A 200 28.63 15.17 10.73
C SER A 200 27.89 15.33 12.09
N PRO A 201 26.72 14.68 12.28
CA PRO A 201 25.94 14.76 13.51
C PRO A 201 26.60 14.08 14.72
N LEU A 202 27.81 13.55 14.56
CA LEU A 202 28.53 12.76 15.56
C LEU A 202 29.08 13.54 16.75
N HIS A 203 29.07 14.88 16.69
CA HIS A 203 29.31 15.72 17.87
C HIS A 203 27.97 16.27 18.38
N PRO A 204 27.31 15.57 19.33
CA PRO A 204 26.12 16.09 19.99
C PRO A 204 26.51 17.30 20.87
N GLY A 205 25.80 18.42 20.71
CA GLY A 205 25.98 19.62 21.55
C GLY A 205 26.74 20.78 20.92
N GLU A 206 27.47 20.56 19.82
CA GLU A 206 28.10 21.65 19.06
C GLU A 206 27.19 22.13 17.93
N THR A 207 27.02 23.45 17.83
CA THR A 207 26.39 24.05 16.66
C THR A 207 27.24 23.83 15.40
N ARG A 208 26.62 23.81 14.23
CA ARG A 208 27.34 23.70 12.93
C ARG A 208 28.46 24.74 12.83
N ARG A 209 28.21 25.97 13.30
CA ARG A 209 29.18 27.07 13.34
C ARG A 209 30.36 26.79 14.28
N GLU A 210 30.13 26.16 15.44
CA GLU A 210 31.21 25.79 16.37
C GLU A 210 32.09 24.69 15.80
N LYS A 211 31.50 23.66 15.18
CA LYS A 211 32.25 22.59 14.50
C LYS A 211 33.23 23.15 13.46
N VAL A 212 32.73 24.07 12.62
CA VAL A 212 33.55 24.74 11.60
C VAL A 212 34.65 25.60 12.23
N ARG A 213 34.34 26.37 13.29
CA ARG A 213 35.37 27.17 14.00
C ARG A 213 36.44 26.29 14.65
N ASN A 214 36.06 25.16 15.24
CA ASN A 214 36.99 24.21 15.86
C ASN A 214 37.90 23.56 14.80
N ALA A 215 37.33 23.18 13.65
CA ALA A 215 38.09 22.69 12.51
C ALA A 215 39.06 23.74 11.97
N LEU A 216 38.61 24.99 11.77
CA LEU A 216 39.47 26.10 11.32
C LEU A 216 40.64 26.35 12.25
N ARG A 217 40.42 26.31 13.58
CA ARG A 217 41.50 26.48 14.56
C ARG A 217 42.58 25.41 14.44
N ARG A 218 42.21 24.18 14.07
CA ARG A 218 43.14 23.04 13.93
C ARG A 218 43.88 23.07 12.59
N TRP A 219 43.19 23.42 11.51
CA TRP A 219 43.74 23.50 10.15
C TRP A 219 44.33 24.88 9.80
N HIS A 220 44.37 25.82 10.75
CA HIS A 220 44.94 27.14 10.52
C HIS A 220 46.44 27.02 10.19
N PRO A 221 46.95 27.73 9.16
CA PRO A 221 48.34 27.63 8.71
C PRO A 221 49.37 27.86 9.82
N ASP A 222 49.06 28.73 10.78
CA ASP A 222 49.92 28.97 11.96
C ASP A 222 50.15 27.71 12.82
N ARG A 223 49.09 26.96 13.15
CA ARG A 223 49.24 25.72 13.92
C ARG A 223 49.74 24.57 13.07
N PHE A 224 49.25 24.48 11.83
CA PHE A 224 49.59 23.39 10.92
C PHE A 224 51.03 23.50 10.42
N GLY A 225 51.64 24.69 10.43
CA GLY A 225 53.04 24.89 10.03
C GLY A 225 54.03 24.01 10.79
N ARG A 226 53.75 23.65 12.05
CA ARG A 226 54.56 22.70 12.83
C ARG A 226 54.49 21.27 12.31
N VAL A 227 53.33 20.87 11.79
CA VAL A 227 53.12 19.57 11.16
C VAL A 227 53.75 19.57 9.77
N LEU A 228 53.54 20.64 9.00
CA LEU A 228 54.13 20.80 7.65
C LEU A 228 55.67 20.76 7.67
N ALA A 229 56.31 21.26 8.73
CA ALA A 229 57.76 21.20 8.90
C ALA A 229 58.31 19.77 9.06
N ARG A 230 57.44 18.79 9.38
CA ARG A 230 57.79 17.37 9.55
C ARG A 230 57.40 16.51 8.34
N VAL A 231 56.71 17.10 7.36
CA VAL A 231 56.31 16.39 6.14
C VAL A 231 57.52 16.23 5.23
N ASP A 232 57.65 15.06 4.61
CA ASP A 232 58.71 14.78 3.65
C ASP A 232 58.69 15.79 2.49
N ALA A 233 59.87 16.13 1.98
CA ALA A 233 59.99 17.17 0.94
C ALA A 233 59.20 16.82 -0.33
N GLU A 234 59.05 15.52 -0.64
CA GLU A 234 58.30 15.01 -1.80
C GLU A 234 56.79 15.24 -1.67
N ASP A 235 56.25 15.12 -0.45
CA ASP A 235 54.81 15.26 -0.19
C ASP A 235 54.42 16.68 0.24
N ARG A 236 55.40 17.55 0.55
CA ARG A 236 55.15 18.87 1.15
C ARG A 236 54.24 19.78 0.33
N GLU A 237 54.48 19.89 -0.97
CA GLU A 237 53.66 20.72 -1.88
C GLU A 237 52.22 20.16 -1.95
N MET A 238 52.11 18.84 -2.07
CA MET A 238 50.84 18.14 -2.10
C MET A 238 50.03 18.36 -0.81
N VAL A 239 50.69 18.31 0.35
CA VAL A 239 50.04 18.59 1.64
C VAL A 239 49.61 20.04 1.76
N GLU A 240 50.46 20.99 1.34
CA GLU A 240 50.16 22.42 1.40
C GLU A 240 48.92 22.78 0.57
N GLU A 241 48.82 22.23 -0.66
CA GLU A 241 47.64 22.40 -1.49
C GLU A 241 46.38 21.79 -0.84
N GLY A 242 46.48 20.59 -0.29
CA GLY A 242 45.38 19.92 0.40
C GLY A 242 44.87 20.70 1.59
N VAL A 243 45.77 21.25 2.41
CA VAL A 243 45.43 22.14 3.55
C VAL A 243 44.75 23.40 3.03
N GLY A 244 45.24 23.98 1.93
CA GLY A 244 44.62 25.13 1.28
C GLY A 244 43.18 24.86 0.81
N ILE A 245 42.89 23.66 0.30
CA ILE A 245 41.52 23.24 -0.05
C ILE A 245 40.65 23.14 1.20
N VAL A 246 41.13 22.49 2.27
CA VAL A 246 40.40 22.33 3.53
C VAL A 246 40.08 23.70 4.15
N VAL A 247 41.05 24.60 4.26
CA VAL A 247 40.85 25.93 4.86
C VAL A 247 39.87 26.77 4.06
N ARG A 248 39.97 26.78 2.72
CA ARG A 248 39.01 27.48 1.84
C ARG A 248 37.60 26.91 2.03
N CYS A 249 37.47 25.59 2.03
CA CYS A 249 36.19 24.91 2.28
C CYS A 249 35.58 25.34 3.62
N LEU A 250 36.37 25.29 4.69
CA LEU A 250 35.92 25.65 6.03
C LEU A 250 35.53 27.14 6.16
N ASN A 251 36.26 28.06 5.52
CA ASN A 251 35.89 29.47 5.49
C ASN A 251 34.57 29.70 4.75
N SER A 252 34.39 29.06 3.57
CA SER A 252 33.12 29.12 2.84
C SER A 252 31.95 28.52 3.63
N LEU A 253 32.18 27.48 4.44
CA LEU A 253 31.16 26.93 5.34
C LEU A 253 30.83 27.90 6.48
N LEU A 254 31.84 28.58 7.05
CA LEU A 254 31.63 29.54 8.13
C LEU A 254 30.81 30.76 7.66
N GLU A 255 31.09 31.25 6.45
CA GLU A 255 30.35 32.35 5.82
C GLU A 255 28.87 31.99 5.66
N ARG A 256 28.57 30.80 5.10
CA ARG A 256 27.20 30.29 4.91
C ARG A 256 26.41 30.11 6.21
N GLU A 257 27.07 29.80 7.32
CA GLU A 257 26.44 29.65 8.64
C GLU A 257 26.38 30.98 9.42
N SER A 258 26.93 32.07 8.87
CA SER A 258 26.93 33.40 9.47
C SER A 258 25.93 34.38 8.83
N GLN A 259 25.42 34.03 7.65
CA GLN A 259 24.30 34.69 6.97
C GLN A 259 22.96 34.18 7.51
#